data_AF-A0A920L169-F1
#
_entry.id   AF-A0A920L169-F1
#
_cell.length_a   1.000
_cell.length_b   1.000
_cell.length_c   1.000
_cell.angle_alpha   90.00
_cell.angle_beta   90.00
_cell.angle_gamma   90.00
#
_symmetry.space_group_name_H-M   'P 1'
#
loop_
_entity.id
_entity.type
_entity.pdbx_description
1 polymer ?
#
loop_
_entity_poly.entity_id
_entity_poly.type
_entity_poly.pdbx_seq_one_letter_code
_entity_poly.pdbx_strand_id
1 'polypeptide(L)' 'MSLERDIYKMYLEGPYDWLNPVDMFTEFLTDTSTGAWSSKSHEDKIYEISRQYPNLNFQDIDAIVKNQQKLRGLT' A
#
# COMPACT_ATOMS: atom_id res chain seq x y z
N MET A 1 -11.22 -12.64 5.37
CA MET A 1 -11.00 -11.18 5.24
C MET A 1 -11.72 -10.71 3.98
N SER A 2 -12.33 -9.53 3.96
CA SER A 2 -12.88 -8.95 2.72
C SER A 2 -11.75 -8.26 1.94
N LEU A 3 -11.84 -8.27 0.61
CA LEU A 3 -10.90 -7.61 -0.31
C LEU A 3 -10.62 -6.16 0.10
N GLU A 4 -11.67 -5.40 0.40
CA GLU A 4 -11.54 -4.00 0.80
C GLU A 4 -10.75 -3.79 2.10
N ARG A 5 -10.93 -4.70 3.07
CA ARG A 5 -10.24 -4.64 4.35
C ARG A 5 -8.77 -5.02 4.19
N ASP A 6 -8.47 -5.92 3.26
CA ASP A 6 -7.10 -6.31 2.93
C ASP A 6 -6.35 -5.19 2.21
N ILE A 7 -6.97 -4.58 1.19
CA ILE A 7 -6.46 -3.39 0.50
C ILE A 7 -6.21 -2.25 1.49
N TYR A 8 -7.15 -1.98 2.40
CA TYR A 8 -6.97 -0.93 3.39
C TYR A 8 -5.88 -1.24 4.42
N LYS A 9 -5.73 -2.51 4.80
CA LYS A 9 -4.62 -2.94 5.67
C LYS A 9 -3.28 -2.72 4.97
N MET A 10 -3.20 -3.10 3.70
CA MET A 10 -2.03 -2.86 2.85
C MET A 10 -1.71 -1.36 2.70
N TYR A 11 -2.75 -0.53 2.58
CA TYR A 11 -2.59 0.93 2.56
C TYR A 11 -1.97 1.48 3.85
N LEU A 12 -2.33 0.93 5.02
CA LEU A 12 -1.79 1.37 6.31
C LEU A 12 -0.39 0.82 6.58
N GLU A 13 -0.21 -0.48 6.38
CA GLU A 13 0.96 -1.23 6.86
C GLU A 13 2.02 -1.45 5.76
N GLY A 14 1.66 -1.24 4.50
CA GLY A 14 2.45 -1.62 3.34
C GLY A 14 2.01 -2.96 2.75
N PRO A 15 2.37 -3.24 1.48
CA PRO A 15 2.30 -4.59 0.95
C PRO A 15 3.07 -5.53 1.89
N TYR A 16 2.43 -6.63 2.29
CA TYR A 16 3.17 -7.74 2.88
C TYR A 16 4.19 -8.19 1.84
N ASP A 17 5.49 -8.01 2.10
CA ASP A 17 6.56 -8.53 1.26
C ASP A 17 6.56 -10.07 1.32
N TRP A 18 5.74 -10.68 0.48
CA TRP A 18 5.77 -12.12 0.22
C TRP A 18 6.88 -12.48 -0.78
N LEU A 19 7.62 -11.49 -1.33
CA LEU A 19 8.56 -11.69 -2.43
C LEU A 19 9.94 -11.02 -2.30
N ASN A 20 10.51 -10.73 -1.12
CA ASN A 20 11.98 -10.64 -1.06
C ASN A 20 12.63 -10.62 0.34
N PRO A 21 13.48 -11.61 0.69
CA PRO A 21 14.48 -11.43 1.75
C PRO A 21 15.58 -10.41 1.38
N VAL A 22 15.57 -9.92 0.13
CA VAL A 22 16.52 -8.93 -0.39
C VAL A 22 16.16 -7.50 0.04
N ASP A 23 14.89 -7.17 0.31
CA ASP A 23 14.51 -5.78 0.62
C ASP A 23 14.96 -5.32 2.01
N MET A 24 15.06 -6.21 3.01
CA MET A 24 15.71 -5.89 4.29
C MET A 24 17.22 -5.61 4.15
N PHE A 25 17.90 -6.27 3.21
CA PHE A 25 19.34 -6.09 3.00
C PHE A 25 19.64 -4.95 2.03
N THR A 26 18.71 -4.62 1.15
CA THR A 26 18.84 -3.55 0.16
C THR A 26 18.60 -2.20 0.83
N GLU A 27 17.60 -2.07 1.72
CA GLU A 27 17.47 -0.87 2.57
C GLU A 27 18.71 -0.62 3.45
N PHE A 28 19.43 -1.67 3.87
CA PHE A 28 20.68 -1.54 4.64
C PHE A 28 21.90 -1.15 3.79
N LEU A 29 21.95 -1.54 2.51
CA LEU A 29 23.16 -1.42 1.68
C LEU A 29 23.10 -0.32 0.62
N THR A 30 21.93 0.13 0.16
CA THR A 30 21.87 1.00 -1.03
C THR A 30 21.56 2.46 -0.78
N ASP A 31 21.20 2.92 0.43
CA ASP A 31 20.83 4.33 0.71
C ASP A 31 19.85 4.91 -0.34
N THR A 32 19.11 4.04 -1.02
CA THR A 32 18.12 4.40 -2.03
C THR A 32 16.81 4.53 -1.28
N SER A 33 16.57 5.75 -0.86
CA SER A 33 15.35 6.25 -0.25
C SER A 33 14.13 6.11 -1.18
N THR A 34 13.72 4.90 -1.53
CA THR A 34 12.29 4.62 -1.62
C THR A 34 11.78 4.66 -0.18
N GLY A 35 11.57 5.86 0.36
CA GLY A 35 11.34 6.09 1.78
C GLY A 35 10.29 5.15 2.38
N ALA A 36 10.43 4.90 3.68
CA ALA A 36 9.55 4.03 4.47
C ALA A 36 8.09 4.20 4.05
N TRP A 37 7.31 3.11 3.99
CA TRP A 37 5.92 3.14 3.54
C TRP A 37 5.08 4.27 4.18
N SER A 38 5.32 4.57 5.45
CA SER A 38 4.69 5.68 6.18
C SER A 38 4.93 7.06 5.53
N SER A 39 6.06 7.26 4.86
CA SER A 39 6.47 8.48 4.18
C SER A 39 6.03 8.60 2.71
N LYS A 40 5.56 7.50 2.09
CA LYS A 40 5.04 7.53 0.71
C LYS A 40 3.77 8.36 0.62
N SER A 41 3.60 9.08 -0.49
CA SER A 41 2.38 9.84 -0.75
C SER A 41 1.17 8.90 -0.91
N HIS A 42 -0.03 9.44 -0.78
CA HIS A 42 -1.26 8.67 -1.01
C HIS A 42 -1.26 8.06 -2.42
N GLU A 43 -0.94 8.84 -3.45
CA GLU A 43 -0.93 8.39 -4.85
C GLU A 43 0.08 7.26 -5.07
N ASP A 44 1.28 7.36 -4.50
CA ASP A 44 2.30 6.31 -4.58
C ASP A 44 1.81 5.01 -3.92
N LYS A 45 1.13 5.11 -2.77
CA LYS A 45 0.57 3.94 -2.08
C LYS A 45 -0.50 3.26 -2.94
N ILE A 46 -1.43 4.02 -3.52
CA ILE A 46 -2.47 3.47 -4.39
C ILE A 46 -1.85 2.81 -5.63
N TYR A 47 -0.84 3.45 -6.23
CA TYR A 47 -0.12 2.90 -7.37
C TYR A 47 0.53 1.55 -7.05
N GLU A 48 1.28 1.45 -5.94
CA GLU A 48 1.93 0.19 -5.55
C GLU A 48 0.91 -0.91 -5.22
N ILE A 49 -0.21 -0.58 -4.56
CA ILE A 49 -1.29 -1.53 -4.30
C ILE A 49 -1.92 -1.99 -5.62
N SER A 50 -2.11 -1.10 -6.60
CA SER A 50 -2.68 -1.47 -7.91
C SER A 50 -1.88 -2.53 -8.66
N ARG A 51 -0.57 -2.58 -8.44
CA ARG A 51 0.30 -3.62 -9.01
C ARG A 51 0.03 -5.01 -8.41
N GLN A 52 -0.45 -5.08 -7.18
CA GLN A 52 -0.81 -6.33 -6.49
C GLN A 52 -2.22 -6.80 -6.83
N TYR A 53 -3.10 -5.89 -7.27
CA TYR A 53 -4.47 -6.17 -7.65
C TYR A 53 -4.72 -5.81 -9.13
N PRO A 54 -4.18 -6.59 -10.09
CA PRO A 54 -4.28 -6.26 -11.52
C PRO A 54 -5.72 -6.22 -12.06
N ASN A 55 -6.68 -6.78 -11.30
CA ASN A 55 -8.11 -6.77 -11.62
C ASN A 55 -8.82 -5.49 -11.14
N LEU A 56 -8.14 -4.63 -10.38
CA LEU A 56 -8.65 -3.35 -9.90
C LEU A 56 -7.83 -2.23 -10.49
N ASN A 57 -8.49 -1.17 -10.94
CA ASN A 57 -7.78 0.02 -11.40
C ASN A 57 -7.42 0.93 -10.22
N PHE A 58 -6.62 1.96 -10.49
CA PHE A 58 -6.20 2.95 -9.49
C PHE A 58 -7.40 3.61 -8.77
N GLN A 59 -8.46 3.94 -9.52
CA GLN A 59 -9.64 4.62 -8.99
C GLN A 59 -10.46 3.71 -8.06
N ASP A 60 -10.54 2.42 -8.38
CA ASP A 60 -11.22 1.43 -7.54
C ASP A 60 -10.52 1.31 -6.18
N ILE A 61 -9.19 1.27 -6.18
CA ILE A 61 -8.39 1.16 -4.95
C ILE A 61 -8.47 2.44 -4.12
N ASP A 62 -8.38 3.61 -4.75
CA ASP A 62 -8.58 4.90 -4.08
C ASP A 62 -9.98 4.98 -3.45
N ALA A 63 -11.03 4.58 -4.18
CA ALA A 63 -12.39 4.55 -3.67
C ALA A 63 -12.53 3.61 -2.45
N ILE A 64 -11.92 2.43 -2.49
CA ILE A 64 -11.88 1.49 -1.38
C ILE A 64 -11.20 2.14 -0.16
N VAL A 65 -10.04 2.78 -0.34
CA VAL A 65 -9.32 3.43 0.76
C VAL A 65 -10.14 4.56 1.37
N LYS A 66 -10.75 5.43 0.55
CA LYS A 66 -11.63 6.52 0.99
C LYS A 66 -12.84 6.01 1.76
N ASN A 67 -13.51 4.98 1.25
CA ASN A 67 -14.66 4.37 1.93
C ASN A 67 -14.25 3.81 3.30
N GLN A 68 -13.09 3.16 3.38
CA GLN A 68 -12.56 2.58 4.62
C GLN A 68 -12.13 3.67 5.63
N GLN A 69 -11.59 4.80 5.17
CA GLN A 69 -11.33 5.97 6.02
C GLN A 69 -12.63 6.55 6.59
N LYS A 70 -13.63 6.76 5.74
CA LYS A 70 -14.96 7.26 6.14
C LYS A 70 -15.63 6.36 7.18
N LEU A 71 -15.58 5.04 6.98
CA LEU A 71 -16.13 4.05 7.94
C LEU A 71 -15.47 4.12 9.33
N ARG A 72 -14.25 4.66 9.42
CA ARG A 72 -13.48 4.81 10.67
C ARG A 72 -13.53 6.24 11.22
N GLY A 73 -14.31 7.14 10.62
CA GLY A 73 -14.38 8.54 11.02
C GLY A 73 -13.12 9.34 10.71
N LEU A 74 -12.28 8.86 9.79
CA LEU A 74 -11.06 9.51 9.33
C LEU A 74 -11.34 10.32 8.06
N THR A 75 -12.31 11.23 8.09
CA THR A 75 -12.60 12.25 7.06
C THR A 75 -13.47 13.33 7.65
#